data_AF-A0A662L2V7-F1
#
_entry.id   AF-A0A662L2V7-F1
#
_cell.length_a   1.000
_cell.length_b   1.000
_cell.length_c   1.000
_cell.angle_alpha   90.00
_cell.angle_beta   90.00
_cell.angle_gamma   90.00
#
_symmetry.space_group_name_H-M   'P 1'
#
loop_
_entity.id
_entity.type
_entity.pdbx_description
1 polymer ?
#
loop_
_entity_poly.entity_id
_entity_poly.type
_entity_poly.pdbx_seq_one_letter_code
_entity_poly.pdbx_strand_id
1 'polypeptide(L)'
;MGILHLSSNSSRYSIDDIVKILIVIFLSSFSVWLISYYTLVIKKEIFYTHFIYIPAILSSFWWGKKGSVNAFFLGFFLLMSDFYADVGKERFISHLSQLFIFFIVSILTGIISDERKEAEKKEREALKEREKFLEEAAHYFLNPIAIAKGYIEVLSCECASDRASHALNKIKEAIGRIEEVVKNTVEKGIIYESRGDISLRQKEKK
;
A
#
# COMPACT_ATOMS: atom_id res chain seq x y z
N MET A 1 25.10 8.63 -39.66
CA MET A 1 25.93 9.38 -38.68
C MET A 1 24.98 9.94 -37.64
N GLY A 2 24.75 9.39 -36.45
CA GLY A 2 25.53 8.44 -35.67
C GLY A 2 26.05 9.11 -34.40
N ILE A 3 25.15 9.50 -33.47
CA ILE A 3 25.44 9.81 -32.04
C ILE A 3 24.11 9.58 -31.28
N LEU A 4 23.75 8.39 -30.82
CA LEU A 4 24.15 7.81 -29.52
C LEU A 4 24.25 8.86 -28.40
N HIS A 5 23.11 9.41 -27.98
CA HIS A 5 22.99 9.92 -26.61
C HIS A 5 22.34 8.83 -25.76
N LEU A 6 23.21 7.98 -25.20
CA LEU A 6 22.92 7.05 -24.13
C LEU A 6 22.24 7.83 -23.00
N SER A 7 20.91 7.78 -22.94
CA SER A 7 20.17 8.11 -21.72
C SER A 7 20.47 7.02 -20.71
N SER A 8 21.58 7.23 -20.00
CA SER A 8 21.90 6.74 -18.67
C SER A 8 20.76 5.90 -18.06
N ASN A 9 20.89 4.60 -18.22
CA ASN A 9 20.21 3.59 -17.42
C ASN A 9 20.81 3.62 -16.01
N SER A 10 20.63 4.72 -15.29
CA SER A 10 20.94 4.80 -13.86
C SER A 10 19.82 4.06 -13.15
N SER A 11 20.13 2.87 -12.62
CA SER A 11 19.31 2.16 -11.65
C SER A 11 18.95 3.11 -10.51
N ARG A 12 17.79 3.76 -10.63
CA ARG A 12 17.33 4.74 -9.65
C ARG A 12 16.76 3.95 -8.48
N TYR A 13 17.64 3.38 -7.66
CA TYR A 13 17.26 2.83 -6.36
C TYR A 13 16.49 3.92 -5.61
N SER A 14 15.28 3.60 -5.13
CA SER A 14 14.54 4.56 -4.30
C SER A 14 15.38 4.83 -3.05
N ILE A 15 15.31 6.05 -2.49
CA ILE A 15 15.98 6.37 -1.21
C ILE A 15 15.56 5.34 -0.15
N ASP A 16 14.30 4.89 -0.19
CA ASP A 16 13.79 3.82 0.67
C ASP A 16 14.56 2.51 0.50
N ASP A 17 14.92 2.15 -0.73
CA ASP A 17 15.65 0.90 -1.02
C ASP A 17 17.10 0.99 -0.55
N ILE A 18 17.73 2.16 -0.68
CA ILE A 18 19.08 2.41 -0.14
C ILE A 18 19.06 2.29 1.38
N VAL A 19 18.08 2.92 2.05
CA VAL A 19 17.92 2.84 3.51
C VAL A 19 17.70 1.39 3.94
N LYS A 20 16.81 0.65 3.27
CA LYS A 20 16.59 -0.77 3.55
C LYS A 20 17.88 -1.58 3.40
N ILE A 21 18.66 -1.35 2.33
CA ILE A 21 19.92 -2.08 2.09
C ILE A 21 20.92 -1.78 3.20
N LEU A 22 21.08 -0.50 3.56
CA LEU A 22 21.98 -0.07 4.63
C LEU A 22 21.61 -0.70 5.98
N ILE A 23 20.31 -0.77 6.29
CA ILE A 23 19.82 -1.43 7.52
C ILE A 23 20.17 -2.92 7.50
N VAL A 24 19.89 -3.64 6.41
CA VAL A 24 20.20 -5.08 6.32
C VAL A 24 21.71 -5.34 6.43
N ILE A 25 22.54 -4.54 5.76
CA ILE A 25 23.99 -4.67 5.83
C ILE A 25 24.49 -4.40 7.25
N PHE A 26 24.05 -3.31 7.88
CA PHE A 26 24.44 -2.95 9.24
C PHE A 26 24.07 -4.04 10.25
N LEU A 27 22.82 -4.55 10.22
CA LEU A 27 22.39 -5.62 11.11
C LEU A 27 23.13 -6.94 10.83
N SER A 28 23.40 -7.26 9.56
CA SER A 28 24.15 -8.45 9.16
C SER A 28 25.58 -8.39 9.68
N SER A 29 26.28 -7.29 9.45
CA SER A 29 27.65 -7.07 9.96
C SER A 29 27.71 -7.09 11.48
N PHE A 30 26.75 -6.47 12.16
CA PHE A 30 26.67 -6.50 13.62
C PHE A 30 26.43 -7.92 14.16
N SER A 31 25.58 -8.70 13.48
CA SER A 31 25.32 -10.10 13.85
C SER A 31 26.57 -10.96 13.70
N VAL A 32 27.29 -10.81 12.59
CA VAL A 32 28.55 -11.53 12.34
C VAL A 32 29.62 -11.15 13.36
N TRP A 33 29.74 -9.87 13.68
CA TRP A 33 30.67 -9.39 14.70
C TRP A 33 30.37 -9.98 16.09
N LEU A 34 29.09 -10.07 16.47
CA LEU A 34 28.67 -10.70 17.73
C LEU A 34 29.10 -12.17 17.78
N ILE A 35 28.87 -12.93 16.71
CA ILE A 35 29.24 -14.36 16.65
C ILE A 35 30.74 -14.51 16.89
N SER A 36 31.57 -13.75 16.17
CA SER A 36 33.02 -13.80 16.30
C SER A 36 33.49 -13.46 17.73
N TYR A 37 32.91 -12.43 18.35
CA TYR A 37 33.26 -12.02 19.70
C TYR A 37 32.93 -13.09 20.75
N TYR A 38 31.74 -13.68 20.69
CA TYR A 38 31.29 -14.67 21.68
C TYR A 38 32.00 -16.03 21.53
N THR A 39 32.29 -16.46 20.30
CA THR A 39 33.01 -17.72 20.05
C THR A 39 34.47 -17.67 20.52
N LEU A 40 35.15 -16.52 20.35
CA LEU A 40 36.56 -16.38 20.72
C LEU A 40 36.80 -16.12 22.23
N VAL A 41 35.85 -15.49 22.94
CA VAL A 41 36.10 -14.97 24.29
C VAL A 41 35.36 -15.72 25.41
N ILE A 42 34.12 -16.19 25.19
CA ILE A 42 33.20 -16.50 26.33
C ILE A 42 32.79 -17.98 26.44
N LYS A 43 32.91 -18.80 25.37
CA LYS A 43 32.56 -20.25 25.36
C LYS A 43 31.19 -20.59 25.98
N LYS A 44 30.22 -19.67 25.97
CA LYS A 44 28.83 -19.88 26.44
C LYS A 44 27.84 -19.24 25.46
N GLU A 45 26.94 -20.04 24.89
CA GLU A 45 26.50 -19.87 23.50
C GLU A 45 24.97 -19.89 23.21
N ILE A 46 24.09 -19.43 24.11
CA ILE A 46 22.64 -19.63 23.86
C ILE A 46 21.92 -18.39 23.30
N PHE A 47 22.33 -17.16 23.64
CA PHE A 47 21.52 -15.97 23.33
C PHE A 47 21.78 -15.33 21.96
N TYR A 48 23.00 -15.39 21.41
CA TYR A 48 23.36 -14.60 20.22
C TYR A 48 22.88 -15.19 18.88
N THR A 49 22.61 -16.50 18.81
CA THR A 49 22.14 -17.18 17.60
C THR A 49 20.79 -16.66 17.10
N HIS A 50 19.98 -16.12 18.00
CA HIS A 50 18.66 -15.56 17.70
C HIS A 50 18.73 -14.19 16.98
N PHE A 51 19.84 -13.45 17.13
CA PHE A 51 20.00 -12.14 16.49
C PHE A 51 20.14 -12.24 14.97
N ILE A 52 20.63 -13.37 14.46
CA ILE A 52 20.75 -13.66 13.02
C ILE A 52 19.37 -13.66 12.33
N TYR A 53 18.29 -13.91 13.09
CA TYR A 53 16.94 -14.03 12.53
C TYR A 53 16.44 -12.68 12.01
N ILE A 54 16.82 -11.59 12.69
CA ILE A 54 16.33 -10.25 12.41
C ILE A 54 16.73 -9.79 10.99
N PRO A 55 18.03 -9.72 10.62
CA PRO A 55 18.42 -9.32 9.26
C PRO A 55 17.96 -10.32 8.19
N ALA A 56 17.88 -11.62 8.50
CA ALA A 56 17.43 -12.64 7.56
C ALA A 56 15.95 -12.47 7.19
N ILE A 57 15.08 -12.33 8.20
CA ILE A 57 13.64 -12.14 8.01
C ILE A 57 13.37 -10.78 7.37
N LEU A 58 14.03 -9.71 7.83
CA LEU A 58 13.81 -8.36 7.33
C LEU A 58 14.19 -8.22 5.85
N SER A 59 15.26 -8.90 5.41
CA SER A 59 15.64 -8.97 4.00
C SER A 59 14.56 -9.63 3.16
N SER A 60 14.03 -10.78 3.59
CA SER A 60 12.96 -11.47 2.87
C SER A 60 11.66 -10.67 2.87
N PHE A 61 11.38 -9.95 3.96
CA PHE A 61 10.22 -9.07 4.08
C PHE A 61 10.26 -7.87 3.12
N TRP A 62 11.44 -7.32 2.82
CA TRP A 62 11.55 -6.17 1.93
C TRP A 62 11.73 -6.54 0.46
N TRP A 63 12.48 -7.59 0.16
CA TRP A 63 12.74 -8.03 -1.22
C TRP A 63 11.94 -9.26 -1.67
N GLY A 64 10.97 -9.71 -0.86
CA GLY A 64 10.12 -10.84 -1.18
C GLY A 64 10.93 -12.14 -1.31
N LYS A 65 10.50 -13.03 -2.21
CA LYS A 65 11.21 -14.30 -2.45
C LYS A 65 12.69 -14.12 -2.84
N LYS A 66 13.05 -13.02 -3.50
CA LYS A 66 14.45 -12.70 -3.86
C LYS A 66 15.30 -12.33 -2.63
N GLY A 67 14.68 -11.76 -1.60
CA GLY A 67 15.34 -11.41 -0.33
C GLY A 67 15.78 -12.61 0.50
N SER A 68 15.27 -13.81 0.19
CA SER A 68 15.67 -15.06 0.85
C SER A 68 17.11 -15.49 0.55
N VAL A 69 17.74 -14.93 -0.49
CA VAL A 69 19.15 -15.18 -0.79
C VAL A 69 20.07 -14.71 0.35
N ASN A 70 19.71 -13.61 1.03
CA ASN A 70 20.48 -13.11 2.16
C ASN A 70 20.47 -14.09 3.35
N ALA A 71 19.31 -14.72 3.61
CA ALA A 71 19.20 -15.72 4.67
C ALA A 71 20.06 -16.96 4.38
N PHE A 72 20.15 -17.36 3.11
CA PHE A 72 21.04 -18.45 2.68
C PHE A 72 22.52 -18.07 2.89
N PHE A 73 22.91 -16.84 2.56
CA PHE A 73 24.27 -16.35 2.74
C PHE A 73 24.67 -16.30 4.24
N LEU A 74 23.80 -15.78 5.10
CA LEU A 74 23.99 -15.76 6.55
C LEU A 74 24.10 -17.18 7.14
N GLY A 75 23.24 -18.11 6.70
CA GLY A 75 23.30 -19.51 7.12
C GLY A 75 24.59 -20.21 6.69
N PHE A 76 25.03 -19.98 5.46
CA PHE A 76 26.30 -20.51 4.96
C PHE A 76 27.51 -19.98 5.75
N PHE A 77 27.50 -18.69 6.08
CA PHE A 77 28.56 -18.07 6.88
C PHE A 77 28.65 -18.68 8.29
N LEU A 78 27.50 -19.02 8.90
CA LEU A 78 27.46 -19.69 10.21
C LEU A 78 28.13 -21.07 10.15
N LEU A 79 27.84 -21.87 9.11
CA LEU A 79 28.48 -23.18 8.93
C LEU A 79 30.00 -23.08 8.72
N MET A 80 30.45 -22.04 7.99
CA MET A 80 31.88 -21.77 7.85
C MET A 80 32.52 -21.43 9.21
N SER A 81 31.86 -20.60 10.02
CA SER A 81 32.36 -20.25 11.36
C SER A 81 32.52 -21.48 12.26
N ASP A 82 31.57 -22.42 12.21
CA ASP A 82 31.65 -23.67 13.00
C ASP A 82 32.80 -24.58 12.55
N PHE A 83 33.09 -24.60 11.25
CA PHE A 83 34.22 -25.37 10.72
C PHE A 83 35.57 -24.83 11.22
N TYR A 84 35.72 -23.51 11.33
CA TYR A 84 36.95 -22.89 11.84
C TYR A 84 37.15 -23.03 13.35
N ALA A 85 36.05 -23.11 14.12
CA ALA A 85 36.11 -23.13 15.57
C ALA A 85 36.21 -24.56 16.18
N ASP A 86 36.35 -25.60 15.34
CA ASP A 86 36.40 -27.02 15.73
C ASP A 86 35.33 -27.38 16.77
N VAL A 87 34.11 -26.95 16.45
CA VAL A 87 32.97 -27.03 17.37
C VAL A 87 32.45 -28.47 17.34
N GLY A 88 32.54 -29.18 18.47
CA GLY A 88 32.17 -30.60 18.58
C GLY A 88 30.78 -30.95 18.00
N LYS A 89 30.60 -32.23 17.60
CA LYS A 89 29.45 -32.76 16.82
C LYS A 89 28.06 -32.35 17.32
N GLU A 90 27.86 -32.19 18.62
CA GLU A 90 26.55 -31.80 19.19
C GLU A 90 26.13 -30.39 18.74
N ARG A 91 27.07 -29.45 18.66
CA ARG A 91 26.80 -28.05 18.28
C ARG A 91 26.56 -27.90 16.79
N PHE A 92 27.23 -28.72 15.98
CA PHE A 92 27.02 -28.78 14.53
C PHE A 92 25.55 -29.14 14.19
N ILE A 93 24.94 -30.08 14.93
CA ILE A 93 23.55 -30.48 14.71
C ILE A 93 22.58 -29.33 15.05
N SER A 94 22.82 -28.59 16.13
CA SER A 94 22.00 -27.44 16.53
C SER A 94 22.01 -26.33 15.48
N HIS A 95 23.19 -25.90 15.01
CA HIS A 95 23.29 -24.85 13.98
C HIS A 95 22.76 -25.31 12.62
N LEU A 96 22.87 -26.61 12.30
CA LEU A 96 22.25 -27.18 11.11
C LEU A 96 20.71 -27.07 11.16
N SER A 97 20.09 -27.41 12.30
CA SER A 97 18.63 -27.25 12.47
C SER A 97 18.16 -25.80 12.35
N GLN A 98 18.97 -24.85 12.82
CA GLN A 98 18.69 -23.42 12.72
C GLN A 98 18.68 -22.93 11.28
N LEU A 99 19.64 -23.38 10.46
CA LEU A 99 19.70 -23.04 9.04
C LEU A 99 18.44 -23.52 8.29
N PHE A 100 17.96 -24.73 8.60
CA PHE A 100 16.71 -25.25 8.03
C PHE A 100 15.51 -24.38 8.39
N ILE A 101 15.39 -23.99 9.66
CA ILE A 101 14.31 -23.11 10.12
C ILE A 101 14.39 -21.75 9.42
N PHE A 102 15.57 -21.14 9.27
CA PHE A 102 15.70 -19.85 8.59
C PHE A 102 15.31 -19.94 7.13
N PHE A 103 15.70 -21.02 6.47
CA PHE A 103 15.36 -21.21 5.07
C PHE A 103 13.83 -21.27 4.89
N ILE A 104 13.15 -22.06 5.73
CA ILE A 104 11.68 -22.18 5.70
C ILE A 104 11.02 -20.82 6.02
N VAL A 105 11.41 -20.18 7.12
CA VAL A 105 10.82 -18.91 7.56
C VAL A 105 11.08 -17.80 6.55
N SER A 106 12.28 -17.74 5.98
CA SER A 106 12.64 -16.76 4.97
C SER A 106 11.78 -16.94 3.71
N ILE A 107 11.64 -18.16 3.20
CA ILE A 107 10.80 -18.42 2.02
C ILE A 107 9.35 -18.05 2.31
N LEU A 108 8.80 -18.47 3.44
CA LEU A 108 7.43 -18.19 3.82
C LEU A 108 7.17 -16.67 3.91
N THR A 109 8.07 -15.96 4.59
CA THR A 109 8.02 -14.49 4.69
C THR A 109 8.13 -13.82 3.33
N GLY A 110 8.96 -14.37 2.44
CA GLY A 110 9.13 -13.85 1.08
C GLY A 110 7.87 -13.99 0.24
N ILE A 111 7.20 -15.15 0.31
CA ILE A 111 5.92 -15.40 -0.38
C ILE A 111 4.84 -14.44 0.14
N ILE A 112 4.69 -14.34 1.46
CA ILE A 112 3.71 -13.44 2.09
C ILE A 112 3.99 -11.98 1.69
N SER A 113 5.26 -11.57 1.66
CA SER A 113 5.62 -10.23 1.22
C SER A 113 5.23 -9.97 -0.24
N ASP A 114 5.41 -10.94 -1.13
CA ASP A 114 5.08 -10.78 -2.54
C ASP A 114 3.56 -10.71 -2.74
N GLU A 115 2.80 -11.59 -2.08
CA GLU A 115 1.33 -11.57 -2.08
C GLU A 115 0.78 -10.24 -1.55
N ARG A 116 1.36 -9.71 -0.47
CA ARG A 116 0.97 -8.41 0.09
C ARG A 116 1.19 -7.27 -0.91
N LYS A 117 2.33 -7.24 -1.59
CA LYS A 117 2.63 -6.21 -2.61
C LYS A 117 1.68 -6.30 -3.80
N GLU A 118 1.33 -7.52 -4.23
CA GLU A 118 0.35 -7.73 -5.29
C GLU A 118 -1.06 -7.29 -4.88
N ALA A 119 -1.48 -7.60 -3.65
CA ALA A 119 -2.77 -7.18 -3.11
C ALA A 119 -2.86 -5.65 -3.03
N GLU A 120 -1.83 -4.99 -2.48
CA GLU A 120 -1.77 -3.53 -2.37
C GLU A 120 -1.80 -2.86 -3.76
N LYS A 121 -1.10 -3.45 -4.74
CA LYS A 121 -1.13 -2.95 -6.13
C LYS A 121 -2.55 -3.04 -6.72
N LYS A 122 -3.21 -4.19 -6.58
CA LYS A 122 -4.59 -4.40 -7.09
C LYS A 122 -5.59 -3.45 -6.43
N GLU A 123 -5.47 -3.26 -5.11
CA GLU A 123 -6.31 -2.31 -4.36
C GLU A 123 -6.11 -0.88 -4.88
N ARG A 124 -4.86 -0.46 -5.08
CA ARG A 124 -4.55 0.87 -5.62
C ARG A 124 -5.05 1.06 -7.05
N GLU A 125 -4.99 0.03 -7.88
CA GLU A 125 -5.55 0.06 -9.24
C GLU A 125 -7.07 0.19 -9.21
N ALA A 126 -7.76 -0.59 -8.38
CA ALA A 126 -9.21 -0.52 -8.21
C ALA A 126 -9.68 0.85 -7.68
N LEU A 127 -8.94 1.44 -6.72
CA LEU A 127 -9.22 2.77 -6.22
C LEU A 127 -9.08 3.84 -7.31
N LYS A 128 -8.03 3.78 -8.12
CA LYS A 128 -7.83 4.72 -9.25
C LYS A 128 -8.93 4.59 -10.30
N GLU A 129 -9.36 3.37 -10.61
CA GLU A 129 -10.45 3.13 -11.56
C GLU A 129 -11.77 3.69 -11.04
N ARG A 130 -12.05 3.47 -9.74
CA ARG A 130 -13.21 4.06 -9.07
C ARG A 130 -13.17 5.58 -9.10
N GLU A 131 -12.03 6.21 -8.77
CA GLU A 131 -11.88 7.67 -8.79
C GLU A 131 -12.16 8.24 -10.18
N LYS A 132 -11.59 7.64 -11.23
CA LYS A 132 -11.87 8.05 -12.62
C LYS A 132 -13.35 7.91 -12.98
N PHE A 133 -13.97 6.80 -12.61
CA PHE A 133 -15.39 6.59 -12.86
C PHE A 133 -16.26 7.65 -12.15
N LEU A 134 -15.94 8.00 -10.90
CA LEU A 134 -16.66 9.03 -10.15
C LEU A 134 -16.47 10.42 -10.78
N GLU A 135 -15.27 10.74 -11.25
CA GLU A 135 -14.97 11.99 -11.97
C GLU A 135 -15.75 12.09 -13.29
N GLU A 136 -15.73 11.02 -14.09
CA GLU A 136 -16.48 10.94 -15.35
C GLU A 136 -17.99 11.05 -15.11
N ALA A 137 -18.52 10.34 -14.10
CA ALA A 137 -19.93 10.42 -13.74
C ALA A 137 -20.32 11.85 -13.31
N ALA A 138 -19.50 12.51 -12.48
CA ALA A 138 -19.74 13.88 -12.07
C ALA A 138 -19.84 14.82 -13.27
N HIS A 139 -18.87 14.74 -14.19
CA HIS A 139 -18.87 15.56 -15.40
C HIS A 139 -20.09 15.26 -16.30
N TYR A 140 -20.43 13.98 -16.49
CA TYR A 140 -21.54 13.57 -17.35
C TYR A 140 -22.91 14.04 -16.82
N PHE A 141 -23.14 13.97 -15.51
CA PHE A 141 -24.42 14.37 -14.91
C PHE A 141 -24.51 15.87 -14.61
N LEU A 142 -23.44 16.48 -14.06
CA LEU A 142 -23.49 17.87 -13.60
C LEU A 142 -23.52 18.88 -14.76
N ASN A 143 -22.87 18.59 -15.89
CA ASN A 143 -22.85 19.49 -17.04
C ASN A 143 -24.26 19.79 -17.60
N PRO A 144 -25.07 18.78 -18.02
CA PRO A 144 -26.41 19.04 -18.51
C PRO A 144 -27.35 19.59 -17.42
N ILE A 145 -27.15 19.22 -16.14
CA ILE A 145 -27.89 19.80 -15.00
C ILE A 145 -27.62 21.30 -14.87
N ALA A 146 -26.36 21.72 -15.00
CA ALA A 146 -25.97 23.13 -14.97
C ALA A 146 -26.60 23.91 -16.14
N ILE A 147 -26.63 23.32 -17.34
CA ILE A 147 -27.30 23.90 -18.51
C ILE A 147 -28.81 24.06 -18.26
N ALA A 148 -29.49 23.02 -17.78
CA ALA A 148 -30.91 23.04 -17.50
C ALA A 148 -31.27 24.11 -16.45
N LYS A 149 -30.47 24.22 -15.38
CA LYS A 149 -30.60 25.24 -14.35
C LYS A 149 -30.45 26.65 -14.92
N GLY A 150 -29.48 26.86 -15.82
CA GLY A 150 -29.28 28.13 -16.53
C GLY A 150 -30.49 28.55 -17.37
N TYR A 151 -31.07 27.64 -18.16
CA TYR A 151 -32.27 27.95 -18.95
C TYR A 151 -33.48 28.26 -18.06
N ILE A 152 -33.68 27.52 -16.98
CA ILE A 152 -34.78 27.78 -16.03
C ILE A 152 -34.61 29.15 -15.37
N GLU A 153 -33.38 29.55 -15.05
CA GLU A 153 -33.06 30.86 -14.48
C GLU A 153 -33.42 31.99 -15.44
N VAL A 154 -33.08 31.86 -16.73
CA VAL A 154 -33.48 32.82 -17.77
C VAL A 154 -35.01 32.90 -17.89
N LEU A 155 -35.69 31.75 -18.02
CA LEU A 155 -37.15 31.71 -18.11
C LEU A 155 -37.83 32.29 -16.86
N SER A 156 -37.22 32.14 -15.69
CA SER A 156 -37.76 32.70 -14.44
C SER A 156 -37.68 34.23 -14.42
N CYS A 157 -36.67 34.84 -15.06
CA CYS A 157 -36.55 36.28 -15.21
C CYS A 157 -37.54 36.87 -16.23
N GLU A 158 -37.94 36.09 -17.24
CA GLU A 158 -38.84 36.53 -18.31
C GLU A 158 -40.34 36.31 -17.99
N CYS A 159 -40.66 35.61 -16.91
CA CYS A 159 -42.04 35.27 -16.55
C CYS A 159 -42.82 36.45 -15.93
N ALA A 160 -43.91 36.86 -16.60
CA ALA A 160 -44.86 37.85 -16.07
C ALA A 160 -46.01 37.25 -15.21
N SER A 161 -46.24 35.94 -15.27
CA SER A 161 -47.33 35.28 -14.53
C SER A 161 -46.83 34.53 -13.29
N ASP A 162 -47.51 34.73 -12.16
CA ASP A 162 -47.19 34.13 -10.86
C ASP A 162 -47.20 32.58 -10.91
N ARG A 163 -48.13 32.00 -11.67
CA ARG A 163 -48.26 30.54 -11.82
C ARG A 163 -47.08 29.90 -12.59
N ALA A 164 -46.56 30.56 -13.64
CA ALA A 164 -45.41 30.05 -14.39
C ALA A 164 -44.11 30.14 -13.58
N SER A 165 -43.93 31.24 -12.84
CA SER A 165 -42.80 31.42 -11.92
C SER A 165 -42.78 30.34 -10.83
N HIS A 166 -43.95 30.02 -10.25
CA HIS A 166 -44.06 28.95 -9.26
C HIS A 166 -43.69 27.56 -9.83
N ALA A 167 -44.10 27.25 -11.06
CA ALA A 167 -43.73 25.99 -11.72
C ALA A 167 -42.22 25.88 -11.99
N LEU A 168 -41.60 26.95 -12.52
CA LEU A 168 -40.15 26.99 -12.76
C LEU A 168 -39.34 26.85 -11.48
N ASN A 169 -39.78 27.47 -10.37
CA ASN A 169 -39.15 27.30 -9.07
C ASN A 169 -39.20 25.86 -8.58
N LYS A 170 -40.31 25.13 -8.79
CA LYS A 170 -40.42 23.71 -8.42
C LYS A 170 -39.49 22.83 -9.26
N ILE A 171 -39.31 23.14 -10.54
CA ILE A 171 -38.36 22.41 -11.40
C ILE A 171 -36.92 22.72 -10.97
N LYS A 172 -36.58 23.99 -10.71
CA LYS A 172 -35.25 24.39 -10.19
C LYS A 172 -34.92 23.68 -8.89
N GLU A 173 -35.90 23.58 -7.98
CA GLU A 173 -35.78 22.85 -6.72
C GLU A 173 -35.56 21.34 -6.95
N ALA A 174 -36.30 20.72 -7.89
CA ALA A 174 -36.11 19.31 -8.24
C ALA A 174 -34.74 19.01 -8.88
N ILE A 175 -34.24 19.89 -9.75
CA ILE A 175 -32.91 19.75 -10.37
C ILE A 175 -31.81 19.94 -9.33
N GLY A 176 -31.95 20.92 -8.42
CA GLY A 176 -31.01 21.13 -7.32
C GLY A 176 -30.89 19.91 -6.39
N ARG A 177 -31.99 19.19 -6.17
CA ARG A 177 -32.00 17.92 -5.44
C ARG A 177 -31.17 16.84 -6.14
N ILE A 178 -31.34 16.67 -7.45
CA ILE A 178 -30.56 15.71 -8.24
C ILE A 178 -29.07 16.09 -8.24
N GLU A 179 -28.75 17.39 -8.39
CA GLU A 179 -27.39 17.92 -8.28
C GLU A 179 -26.74 17.54 -6.95
N GLU A 180 -27.48 17.70 -5.84
CA GLU A 180 -27.01 17.35 -4.50
C GLU A 180 -26.75 15.84 -4.33
N VAL A 181 -27.65 14.98 -4.82
CA VAL A 181 -27.48 13.52 -4.77
C VAL A 181 -26.24 13.09 -5.56
N VAL A 182 -26.05 13.62 -6.78
CA VAL A 182 -24.88 13.31 -7.60
C VAL A 182 -23.60 13.75 -6.90
N LYS A 183 -23.58 14.97 -6.36
CA LYS A 183 -22.43 15.49 -5.62
C LYS A 183 -22.11 14.66 -4.38
N ASN A 184 -23.12 14.30 -3.59
CA ASN A 184 -22.95 13.46 -2.40
C ASN A 184 -22.47 12.04 -2.77
N THR A 185 -22.92 11.50 -3.90
CA THR A 185 -22.49 10.18 -4.38
C THR A 185 -21.01 10.20 -4.77
N VAL A 186 -20.57 11.24 -5.47
CA VAL A 186 -19.19 11.40 -5.95
C VAL A 186 -18.23 11.72 -4.80
N GLU A 187 -18.58 12.67 -3.92
CA GLU A 187 -17.67 13.16 -2.88
C GLU A 187 -17.70 12.30 -1.61
N LYS A 188 -18.87 11.77 -1.22
CA LYS A 188 -19.08 11.11 0.08
C LYS A 188 -19.48 9.65 -0.04
N GLY A 189 -19.79 9.15 -1.24
CA GLY A 189 -20.25 7.77 -1.45
C GLY A 189 -21.63 7.47 -0.87
N ILE A 190 -22.47 8.48 -0.65
CA ILE A 190 -23.85 8.34 -0.14
C ILE A 190 -24.85 8.82 -1.18
N ILE A 191 -25.98 8.11 -1.29
CA ILE A 191 -27.02 8.38 -2.32
C ILE A 191 -28.16 9.27 -1.77
N TYR A 192 -28.08 9.67 -0.49
CA TYR A 192 -29.11 10.45 0.19
C TYR A 192 -28.95 11.96 -0.04
N GLU A 193 -30.08 12.68 -0.11
CA GLU A 193 -30.11 14.14 -0.16
C GLU A 193 -30.37 14.73 1.24
N SER A 194 -29.70 15.83 1.59
CA SER A 194 -29.78 16.37 2.94
C SER A 194 -31.12 17.08 3.21
N ARG A 195 -31.79 17.63 2.18
CA ARG A 195 -33.07 18.36 2.36
C ARG A 195 -34.33 17.48 2.29
N GLY A 196 -34.35 16.43 1.47
CA GLY A 196 -35.53 15.58 1.30
C GLY A 196 -35.72 14.52 2.37
N ASP A 197 -34.65 13.86 2.81
CA ASP A 197 -34.75 12.73 3.75
C ASP A 197 -35.07 13.16 5.20
N ILE A 198 -34.73 14.40 5.58
CA ILE A 198 -35.18 14.98 6.87
C ILE A 198 -36.71 15.06 6.93
N SER A 199 -37.37 15.33 5.79
CA SER A 199 -38.83 15.40 5.72
C SER A 199 -39.51 14.02 5.82
N LEU A 200 -38.86 12.96 5.35
CA LEU A 200 -39.32 11.58 5.51
C LEU A 200 -39.18 11.12 6.97
N ARG A 201 -38.06 11.44 7.62
CA ARG A 201 -37.81 11.13 9.04
C ARG A 201 -38.74 11.89 10.00
N GLN A 202 -39.26 13.05 9.60
CA GLN A 202 -40.27 13.80 10.36
C GLN A 202 -41.69 13.28 10.13
N LYS A 203 -41.98 12.63 8.99
CA LYS A 203 -43.27 11.98 8.73
C LYS A 203 -43.42 10.63 9.45
N GLU A 204 -42.34 9.89 9.65
CA GLU A 204 -42.37 8.62 10.41
C GLU A 204 -42.54 8.81 11.93
N LYS A 205 -42.42 10.04 12.44
CA LYS A 205 -42.58 10.38 13.86
C LYS A 205 -43.93 11.02 14.20
N LYS A 206 -44.89 10.98 13.28
CA LYS A 206 -46.27 11.47 13.47
C LYS A 206 -47.25 10.33 13.27
#